data_AF-A0AAN6EP30-F1
#
_entry.id   AF-A0AAN6EP30-F1
#
_cell.length_a   1.000
_cell.length_b   1.000
_cell.length_c   1.000
_cell.angle_alpha   90.00
_cell.angle_beta   90.00
_cell.angle_gamma   90.00
#
_symmetry.space_group_name_H-M   'P 1'
#
loop_
_entity.id
_entity.type
_entity.pdbx_description
1 polymer ?
#
loop_
_entity_poly.entity_id
_entity_poly.type
_entity_poly.pdbx_seq_one_letter_code
_entity_poly.pdbx_strand_id
1 'polypeptide(L)'
;MPGLKPGDSFPDDVVFSYIPWTPETADVRVCGIPTNYPASKEWKDKKVVLFALPGAFTPSCSASHLPGYIEKLDQIKAKGVDVVAVLASNDAYVMSGWQKANNVKNDDILFLSDPDAKFSKSIGWADGERCSRYAIIIDHGKVTYAEKEPGRDVTVCQPADRHFPPQMRWFEADPCDDGRFPGHLLSSSTYKLVVQLDTCSEETWCSTK
;
A
#
# COMPACT_ATOMS: atom_id res chain seq x y z
N MET A 1 -0.65 -7.57 20.24
CA MET A 1 0.06 -6.28 20.36
C MET A 1 -0.73 -5.24 19.60
N PRO A 2 -0.92 -4.01 20.13
CA PRO A 2 -1.69 -2.99 19.43
C PRO A 2 -0.96 -2.58 18.15
N GLY A 3 -1.72 -2.34 17.09
CA GLY A 3 -1.22 -1.82 15.82
C GLY A 3 -0.47 -0.50 15.98
N LEU A 4 0.36 -0.18 15.00
CA LEU A 4 0.93 1.16 14.87
C LEU A 4 -0.20 2.19 14.84
N LYS A 5 -0.04 3.27 15.58
CA LYS A 5 -0.98 4.39 15.59
C LYS A 5 -0.35 5.60 14.87
N PRO A 6 -1.19 6.50 14.32
CA PRO A 6 -0.73 7.82 13.92
C PRO A 6 0.00 8.51 15.08
N GLY A 7 1.22 8.97 14.84
CA GLY A 7 2.11 9.60 15.82
C GLY A 7 3.23 8.70 16.35
N ASP A 8 3.17 7.39 16.13
CA ASP A 8 4.23 6.46 16.55
C ASP A 8 5.47 6.60 15.64
N SER A 9 6.65 6.34 16.20
CA SER A 9 7.88 6.27 15.40
C SER A 9 7.96 4.91 14.70
N PHE A 10 8.43 4.90 13.45
CA PHE A 10 8.68 3.66 12.72
C PHE A 10 9.80 2.86 13.42
N PRO A 11 9.70 1.51 13.53
CA PRO A 11 10.70 0.74 14.27
C PRO A 11 12.10 0.84 13.63
N ASP A 12 13.15 0.91 14.45
CA ASP A 12 14.53 1.20 14.00
C ASP A 12 15.28 0.00 13.36
N ASP A 13 14.79 -1.24 13.53
CA ASP A 13 15.47 -2.47 13.10
C ASP A 13 14.67 -3.27 12.03
N VAL A 14 14.02 -2.56 11.11
CA VAL A 14 13.22 -3.17 10.04
C VAL A 14 14.09 -3.32 8.80
N VAL A 15 14.32 -4.57 8.42
CA VAL A 15 15.01 -4.95 7.19
C VAL A 15 14.09 -5.83 6.37
N PHE A 16 13.87 -5.45 5.12
CA PHE A 16 13.13 -6.24 4.14
C PHE A 16 14.07 -6.84 3.11
N SER A 17 13.60 -7.85 2.39
CA SER A 17 14.32 -8.38 1.23
C SER A 17 13.66 -7.90 -0.06
N TYR A 18 14.44 -7.50 -1.05
CA TYR A 18 13.91 -7.16 -2.38
C TYR A 18 14.94 -7.42 -3.47
N ILE A 19 14.47 -7.50 -4.70
CA ILE A 19 15.32 -7.57 -5.88
C ILE A 19 15.14 -6.24 -6.62
N PRO A 20 16.19 -5.41 -6.76
CA PRO A 20 16.07 -4.15 -7.47
C PRO A 20 15.77 -4.40 -8.95
N TRP A 21 14.93 -3.56 -9.52
CA TRP A 21 14.68 -3.62 -10.96
C TRP A 21 15.83 -3.03 -11.73
N THR A 22 16.31 -3.79 -12.71
CA THR A 22 17.30 -3.34 -13.70
C THR A 22 16.84 -3.75 -15.09
N PRO A 23 17.19 -3.01 -16.16
CA PRO A 23 16.85 -3.38 -17.53
C PRO A 23 17.25 -4.81 -17.90
N GLU A 24 18.35 -5.31 -17.33
CA GLU A 24 18.86 -6.67 -17.53
C GLU A 24 17.97 -7.72 -16.86
N THR A 25 17.32 -7.36 -15.75
CA THR A 25 16.37 -8.22 -15.03
C THR A 25 14.92 -8.04 -15.48
N ALA A 26 14.65 -7.24 -16.53
CA ALA A 26 13.29 -6.96 -16.97
C ALA A 26 12.53 -8.22 -17.45
N ASP A 27 13.25 -9.21 -18.00
CA ASP A 27 12.65 -10.48 -18.37
C ASP A 27 12.34 -11.34 -17.14
N VAL A 28 11.17 -11.99 -17.14
CA VAL A 28 10.73 -12.91 -16.08
C VAL A 28 11.69 -14.10 -15.94
N ARG A 29 12.40 -14.46 -17.03
CA ARG A 29 13.36 -15.57 -17.05
C ARG A 29 14.72 -15.22 -16.42
N VAL A 30 14.98 -13.94 -16.17
CA VAL A 30 16.23 -13.48 -15.56
C VAL A 30 16.00 -13.20 -14.08
N CYS A 31 16.62 -14.01 -13.22
CA CYS A 31 16.54 -13.82 -11.77
C CYS A 31 17.59 -12.79 -11.33
N GLY A 32 17.17 -11.81 -10.53
CA GLY A 32 18.09 -10.95 -9.79
C GLY A 32 18.47 -11.60 -8.45
N ILE A 33 19.55 -11.12 -7.83
CA ILE A 33 19.98 -11.57 -6.50
C ILE A 33 19.21 -10.77 -5.45
N PRO A 34 18.55 -11.41 -4.47
CA PRO A 34 17.92 -10.72 -3.36
C PRO A 34 18.93 -9.89 -2.57
N THR A 35 18.56 -8.65 -2.30
CA THR A 35 19.33 -7.72 -1.48
C THR A 35 18.52 -7.32 -0.26
N ASN A 36 19.23 -7.05 0.84
CA ASN A 36 18.61 -6.56 2.06
C ASN A 36 18.38 -5.05 1.93
N TYR A 37 17.13 -4.63 2.16
CA TYR A 37 16.70 -3.25 2.18
C TYR A 37 16.49 -2.79 3.64
N PRO A 38 17.41 -1.98 4.19
CA PRO A 38 17.27 -1.43 5.53
C PRO A 38 16.24 -0.29 5.55
N ALA A 39 14.95 -0.64 5.57
CA ALA A 39 13.83 0.30 5.51
C ALA A 39 13.91 1.39 6.59
N SER A 40 14.26 1.02 7.82
CA SER A 40 14.39 1.98 8.92
C SER A 40 15.45 3.05 8.69
N LYS A 41 16.47 2.80 7.87
CA LYS A 41 17.51 3.78 7.53
C LYS A 41 17.11 4.61 6.32
N GLU A 42 16.60 3.95 5.29
CA GLU A 42 16.22 4.58 4.03
C GLU A 42 15.02 5.53 4.16
N TRP A 43 14.13 5.28 5.13
CA TRP A 43 12.87 6.01 5.29
C TRP A 43 12.94 7.16 6.30
N LYS A 44 14.11 7.43 6.90
CA LYS A 44 14.24 8.49 7.92
C LYS A 44 14.01 9.90 7.38
N ASP A 45 14.43 10.13 6.14
CA ASP A 45 14.37 11.45 5.49
C ASP A 45 13.41 11.47 4.29
N LYS A 46 12.52 10.48 4.18
CA LYS A 46 11.63 10.29 3.03
C LYS A 46 10.19 10.15 3.48
N LYS A 47 9.27 10.57 2.62
CA LYS A 47 7.85 10.26 2.76
C LYS A 47 7.54 8.96 2.01
N VAL A 48 7.02 7.98 2.74
CA VAL A 48 6.85 6.61 2.26
C VAL A 48 5.40 6.17 2.41
N VAL A 49 4.85 5.61 1.34
CA VAL A 49 3.57 4.91 1.35
C VAL A 49 3.86 3.42 1.29
N LEU A 50 3.60 2.72 2.39
CA LEU A 50 3.76 1.28 2.52
C LEU A 50 2.38 0.63 2.56
N PHE A 51 2.09 -0.27 1.63
CA PHE A 51 0.88 -1.09 1.67
C PHE A 51 1.24 -2.57 1.68
N ALA A 52 0.56 -3.33 2.52
CA ALA A 52 0.80 -4.76 2.69
C ALA A 52 -0.39 -5.58 2.24
N LEU A 53 -0.10 -6.83 1.85
CA LEU A 53 -1.10 -7.77 1.40
C LEU A 53 -0.75 -9.22 1.75
N PRO A 54 -1.74 -10.13 1.82
CA PRO A 54 -1.52 -11.49 2.30
C PRO A 54 -0.67 -12.35 1.38
N GLY A 55 -0.65 -12.04 0.09
CA GLY A 55 0.27 -12.67 -0.84
C GLY A 55 0.15 -12.16 -2.27
N ALA A 56 1.28 -12.15 -2.96
CA ALA A 56 1.37 -11.88 -4.39
C ALA A 56 0.53 -12.90 -5.18
N PHE A 57 0.02 -12.50 -6.35
CA PHE A 57 -0.83 -13.32 -7.23
C PHE A 57 -2.18 -13.78 -6.63
N THR A 58 -2.58 -13.31 -5.45
CA THR A 58 -3.90 -13.63 -4.90
C THR A 58 -5.00 -12.80 -5.59
N PRO A 59 -6.22 -13.33 -5.79
CA PRO A 59 -7.22 -12.77 -6.70
C PRO A 59 -7.61 -11.32 -6.36
N SER A 60 -7.93 -11.02 -5.10
CA SER A 60 -8.32 -9.64 -4.72
C SER A 60 -7.13 -8.68 -4.57
N CYS A 61 -5.90 -9.19 -4.38
CA CYS A 61 -4.71 -8.33 -4.35
C CYS A 61 -4.25 -7.92 -5.75
N SER A 62 -4.39 -8.83 -6.71
CA SER A 62 -3.95 -8.64 -8.10
C SER A 62 -4.99 -7.91 -8.94
N ALA A 63 -6.29 -8.06 -8.64
CA ALA A 63 -7.36 -7.46 -9.43
C ALA A 63 -7.61 -5.97 -9.12
N SER A 64 -7.46 -5.55 -7.85
CA SER A 64 -7.94 -4.21 -7.45
C SER A 64 -7.02 -3.46 -6.49
N HIS A 65 -6.15 -4.16 -5.75
CA HIS A 65 -5.30 -3.49 -4.76
C HIS A 65 -4.06 -2.88 -5.43
N LEU A 66 -3.17 -3.71 -5.98
CA LEU A 66 -1.94 -3.23 -6.63
C LEU A 66 -2.21 -2.34 -7.86
N PRO A 67 -3.14 -2.68 -8.78
CA PRO A 67 -3.41 -1.83 -9.95
C PRO A 67 -3.85 -0.41 -9.59
N GLY A 68 -4.64 -0.26 -8.51
CA GLY A 68 -5.08 1.06 -8.05
C GLY A 68 -3.93 1.97 -7.59
N TYR A 69 -2.86 1.40 -7.03
CA TYR A 69 -1.65 2.16 -6.69
C TYR A 69 -0.82 2.50 -7.93
N ILE A 70 -0.79 1.62 -8.94
CA ILE A 70 -0.09 1.86 -10.20
C ILE A 70 -0.76 3.02 -10.97
N GLU A 71 -2.09 2.98 -11.11
CA GLU A 71 -2.86 4.01 -11.82
C GLU A 71 -2.75 5.39 -11.16
N LYS A 72 -2.65 5.44 -9.83
CA LYS A 72 -2.56 6.68 -9.06
C LYS A 72 -1.13 7.05 -8.67
N LEU A 73 -0.13 6.34 -9.17
CA LEU A 73 1.26 6.53 -8.75
C LEU A 73 1.73 7.97 -8.94
N ASP A 74 1.40 8.57 -10.08
CA ASP A 74 1.76 9.96 -10.39
C ASP A 74 1.11 10.96 -9.42
N GLN A 75 -0.15 10.70 -9.03
CA GLN A 75 -0.85 11.54 -8.04
C GLN A 75 -0.24 11.38 -6.65
N ILE A 76 0.14 10.16 -6.26
CA ILE A 76 0.79 9.89 -4.98
C ILE A 76 2.15 10.59 -4.92
N LYS A 77 2.97 10.47 -5.98
CA LYS A 77 4.26 11.15 -6.10
C LYS A 77 4.10 12.68 -6.13
N ALA A 78 3.08 13.20 -6.81
CA ALA A 78 2.79 14.64 -6.83
C ALA A 78 2.48 15.23 -5.44
N LYS A 79 2.02 14.42 -4.49
CA LYS A 79 1.80 14.81 -3.09
C LYS A 79 3.06 14.74 -2.21
N GLY A 80 4.23 14.67 -2.85
CA GLY A 80 5.54 14.66 -2.20
C GLY A 80 5.90 13.32 -1.57
N VAL A 81 5.35 12.21 -2.06
CA VAL A 81 5.76 10.86 -1.64
C VAL A 81 6.98 10.43 -2.45
N ASP A 82 8.09 10.16 -1.77
CA ASP A 82 9.35 9.76 -2.38
C ASP A 82 9.39 8.27 -2.73
N VAL A 83 8.75 7.44 -1.88
CA VAL A 83 8.81 5.99 -2.00
C VAL A 83 7.42 5.38 -1.86
N VAL A 84 7.04 4.55 -2.82
CA VAL A 84 5.86 3.70 -2.72
C VAL A 84 6.33 2.25 -2.65
N ALA A 85 5.89 1.51 -1.65
CA ALA A 85 6.34 0.15 -1.41
C ALA A 85 5.18 -0.81 -1.13
N VAL A 86 5.25 -1.99 -1.74
CA VAL A 86 4.35 -3.11 -1.48
C VAL A 86 5.05 -4.17 -0.66
N LEU A 87 4.37 -4.66 0.39
CA LEU A 87 4.90 -5.68 1.30
C LEU A 87 4.06 -6.96 1.25
N ALA A 88 4.72 -8.11 1.17
CA ALA A 88 4.06 -9.41 1.36
C ALA A 88 4.99 -10.41 2.06
N SER A 89 4.40 -11.48 2.60
CA SER A 89 5.16 -12.57 3.24
C SER A 89 5.81 -13.54 2.25
N ASN A 90 5.61 -13.33 0.94
CA ASN A 90 6.26 -14.11 -0.11
C ASN A 90 7.76 -13.80 -0.16
N ASP A 91 8.56 -14.72 -0.71
CA ASP A 91 9.98 -14.49 -0.94
C ASP A 91 10.23 -13.39 -2.00
N ALA A 92 11.46 -12.88 -2.01
CA ALA A 92 11.84 -11.78 -2.89
C ALA A 92 11.78 -12.13 -4.39
N TYR A 93 11.94 -13.40 -4.77
CA TYR A 93 11.84 -13.82 -6.18
C TYR A 93 10.39 -13.78 -6.65
N VAL A 94 9.45 -14.24 -5.82
CA VAL A 94 8.02 -14.13 -6.12
C VAL A 94 7.59 -12.68 -6.21
N MET A 95 8.05 -11.82 -5.29
CA MET A 95 7.76 -10.39 -5.32
C MET A 95 8.33 -9.71 -6.58
N SER A 96 9.56 -10.05 -6.99
CA SER A 96 10.15 -9.57 -8.25
C SER A 96 9.40 -10.10 -9.48
N GLY A 97 9.01 -11.36 -9.49
CA GLY A 97 8.19 -11.93 -10.56
C GLY A 97 6.84 -11.22 -10.67
N TRP A 98 6.24 -10.86 -9.54
CA TRP A 98 4.97 -10.13 -9.50
C TRP A 98 5.14 -8.68 -9.98
N GLN A 99 6.22 -8.00 -9.62
CA GLN A 99 6.58 -6.69 -10.17
C GLN A 99 6.61 -6.72 -11.70
N LYS A 100 7.32 -7.70 -12.26
CA LYS A 100 7.44 -7.89 -13.72
C LYS A 100 6.09 -8.21 -14.37
N ALA A 101 5.28 -9.07 -13.74
CA ALA A 101 3.95 -9.42 -14.23
C ALA A 101 3.00 -8.21 -14.30
N ASN A 102 3.20 -7.20 -13.44
CA ASN A 102 2.43 -5.95 -13.43
C ASN A 102 3.10 -4.82 -14.22
N ASN A 103 4.17 -5.10 -14.98
CA ASN A 103 4.91 -4.13 -15.78
C ASN A 103 5.43 -2.91 -15.00
N VAL A 104 5.68 -3.05 -13.70
CA VAL A 104 6.30 -1.98 -12.89
C VAL A 104 7.79 -1.94 -13.20
N LYS A 105 8.31 -0.75 -13.54
CA LYS A 105 9.69 -0.54 -13.98
C LYS A 105 10.39 0.48 -13.08
N ASN A 106 11.72 0.57 -13.17
CA ASN A 106 12.53 1.60 -12.52
C ASN A 106 12.28 1.79 -11.01
N ASP A 107 11.89 0.72 -10.32
CA ASP A 107 11.52 0.79 -8.89
C ASP A 107 10.45 1.86 -8.57
N ASP A 108 9.55 2.12 -9.53
CA ASP A 108 8.39 3.00 -9.38
C ASP A 108 7.54 2.65 -8.17
N ILE A 109 7.45 1.35 -7.88
CA ILE A 109 6.95 0.78 -6.63
C ILE A 109 7.97 -0.28 -6.20
N LEU A 110 8.41 -0.21 -4.95
CA LEU A 110 9.32 -1.20 -4.36
C LEU A 110 8.56 -2.46 -3.94
N PHE A 111 8.97 -3.62 -4.44
CA PHE A 111 8.37 -4.90 -4.09
C PHE A 111 9.18 -5.58 -2.98
N LEU A 112 8.73 -5.37 -1.74
CA LEU A 112 9.39 -5.81 -0.53
C LEU A 112 8.85 -7.16 -0.04
N SER A 113 9.75 -8.00 0.46
CA SER A 113 9.49 -9.29 1.08
C SER A 113 9.72 -9.19 2.59
N ASP A 114 8.70 -9.59 3.36
CA ASP A 114 8.72 -9.77 4.82
C ASP A 114 8.70 -11.28 5.13
N PRO A 115 9.85 -11.98 5.06
CA PRO A 115 9.89 -13.41 5.33
C PRO A 115 9.37 -13.72 6.73
N ASP A 116 8.49 -14.71 6.85
CA ASP A 116 7.76 -15.10 8.06
C ASP A 116 6.87 -14.00 8.65
N ALA A 117 6.57 -12.95 7.88
CA ALA A 117 5.78 -11.81 8.33
C ALA A 117 6.34 -11.16 9.62
N LYS A 118 7.68 -11.10 9.77
CA LYS A 118 8.36 -10.62 10.99
C LYS A 118 7.92 -9.21 11.38
N PHE A 119 7.91 -8.29 10.42
CA PHE A 119 7.44 -6.92 10.66
C PHE A 119 5.95 -6.89 10.96
N SER A 120 5.15 -7.61 10.17
CA SER A 120 3.70 -7.65 10.40
C SER A 120 3.35 -8.26 11.77
N LYS A 121 4.13 -9.23 12.26
CA LYS A 121 4.00 -9.83 13.60
C LYS A 121 4.39 -8.84 14.69
N SER A 122 5.45 -8.05 14.50
CA SER A 122 5.89 -7.07 15.50
C SER A 122 4.82 -6.00 15.75
N ILE A 123 4.08 -5.61 14.72
CA ILE A 123 2.98 -4.62 14.83
C ILE A 123 1.62 -5.27 15.12
N GLY A 124 1.54 -6.61 15.27
CA GLY A 124 0.28 -7.32 15.52
C GLY A 124 -0.69 -7.34 14.34
N TRP A 125 -0.22 -7.06 13.13
CA TRP A 125 -0.99 -7.10 11.87
C TRP A 125 -0.62 -8.28 10.99
N ALA A 126 0.03 -9.30 11.53
CA ALA A 126 0.13 -10.59 10.88
C ALA A 126 -1.18 -11.36 11.00
N ASP A 127 -1.46 -12.15 9.97
CA ASP A 127 -2.53 -13.13 9.92
C ASP A 127 -1.92 -14.54 9.86
N GLY A 128 -1.54 -15.06 11.03
CA GLY A 128 -0.73 -16.27 11.16
C GLY A 128 0.70 -16.04 10.65
N GLU A 129 1.07 -16.70 9.57
CA GLU A 129 2.38 -16.57 8.91
C GLU A 129 2.37 -15.56 7.75
N ARG A 130 1.21 -14.96 7.45
CA ARG A 130 1.05 -14.01 6.35
C ARG A 130 0.87 -12.58 6.85
N CYS A 131 1.12 -11.62 5.98
CA CYS A 131 0.76 -10.23 6.25
C CYS A 131 -0.78 -10.06 6.19
N SER A 132 -1.37 -9.22 7.04
CA SER A 132 -2.75 -8.76 6.78
C SER A 132 -2.75 -7.71 5.66
N ARG A 133 -3.93 -7.33 5.17
CA ARG A 133 -4.06 -6.10 4.36
C ARG A 133 -4.05 -4.89 5.26
N TYR A 134 -3.10 -4.00 5.03
CA TYR A 134 -3.00 -2.74 5.73
C TYR A 134 -2.24 -1.71 4.89
N ALA A 135 -2.41 -0.45 5.24
CA ALA A 135 -1.64 0.64 4.64
C ALA A 135 -1.10 1.56 5.74
N ILE A 136 0.13 2.02 5.54
CA ILE A 136 0.89 2.86 6.43
C ILE A 136 1.48 4.01 5.61
N ILE A 137 1.32 5.24 6.09
CA ILE A 137 2.04 6.39 5.58
C ILE A 137 3.07 6.78 6.63
N ILE A 138 4.32 6.89 6.19
CA ILE A 138 5.46 7.26 7.00
C ILE A 138 5.98 8.57 6.47
N ASP A 139 6.20 9.55 7.35
CA ASP A 139 6.74 10.85 7.03
C ASP A 139 7.96 11.09 7.91
N HIS A 140 9.15 11.10 7.30
CA HIS A 140 10.43 11.28 7.98
C HIS A 140 10.60 10.39 9.24
N GLY A 141 10.33 9.09 9.08
CA GLY A 141 10.39 8.10 10.17
C GLY A 141 9.22 8.12 11.17
N LYS A 142 8.21 8.98 10.99
CA LYS A 142 7.00 9.01 11.82
C LYS A 142 5.80 8.46 11.08
N VAL A 143 4.98 7.64 11.74
CA VAL A 143 3.75 7.11 11.17
C VAL A 143 2.67 8.20 11.21
N THR A 144 2.21 8.66 10.05
CA THR A 144 1.12 9.67 9.96
C THR A 144 -0.24 9.02 9.76
N TYR A 145 -0.28 7.85 9.11
CA TYR A 145 -1.48 7.08 8.90
C TYR A 145 -1.18 5.59 8.97
N ALA A 146 -2.10 4.84 9.57
CA ALA A 146 -1.94 3.42 9.83
C ALA A 146 -3.34 2.79 9.96
N GLU A 147 -3.77 2.03 8.95
CA GLU A 147 -5.06 1.34 8.97
C GLU A 147 -4.91 -0.10 8.48
N LYS A 148 -5.52 -1.03 9.22
CA LYS A 148 -5.66 -2.43 8.85
C LYS A 148 -7.09 -2.68 8.39
N GLU A 149 -7.25 -3.37 7.26
CA GLU A 149 -8.58 -3.77 6.78
C GLU A 149 -9.22 -4.79 7.74
N PRO A 150 -10.47 -4.60 8.16
CA PRO A 150 -11.12 -5.42 9.19
C PRO A 150 -11.56 -6.81 8.71
N GLY A 151 -11.41 -7.15 7.43
CA GLY A 151 -11.90 -8.41 6.84
C GLY A 151 -10.83 -9.29 6.21
N ARG A 152 -11.03 -10.61 6.33
CA ARG A 152 -10.34 -11.68 5.56
C ARG A 152 -10.99 -11.92 4.18
N ASP A 153 -11.83 -11.00 3.70
CA ASP A 153 -12.74 -11.33 2.63
C ASP A 153 -12.02 -11.44 1.28
N VAL A 154 -11.92 -12.67 0.81
CA VAL A 154 -11.59 -13.02 -0.57
C VAL A 154 -12.89 -13.32 -1.30
N THR A 155 -13.79 -12.35 -1.35
CA THR A 155 -14.93 -12.42 -2.27
C THR A 155 -14.39 -12.20 -3.67
N VAL A 156 -14.04 -13.31 -4.32
CA VAL A 156 -13.78 -13.36 -5.77
C VAL A 156 -15.04 -12.90 -6.46
N CYS A 157 -14.95 -11.78 -7.19
CA CYS A 157 -15.92 -11.28 -8.16
C CYS A 157 -17.39 -11.72 -7.96
N GLN A 158 -18.16 -11.00 -7.15
CA GLN A 158 -19.59 -10.91 -7.42
C GLN A 158 -19.95 -9.45 -7.75
N PRO A 159 -20.61 -9.19 -8.91
CA PRO A 159 -21.41 -8.00 -9.03
C PRO A 159 -22.65 -8.20 -8.16
N ALA A 160 -22.94 -7.21 -7.31
CA ALA A 160 -24.11 -7.10 -6.44
C ALA A 160 -23.98 -7.74 -5.05
N ASP A 161 -23.67 -6.88 -4.07
CA ASP A 161 -24.32 -6.90 -2.76
C ASP A 161 -24.72 -5.46 -2.41
N ARG A 162 -25.84 -5.02 -2.99
CA ARG A 162 -26.59 -3.85 -2.50
C ARG A 162 -27.29 -4.24 -1.21
N HIS A 163 -26.58 -4.33 -0.09
CA HIS A 163 -27.20 -4.34 1.23
C HIS A 163 -26.20 -3.88 2.29
N PHE A 164 -26.00 -2.56 2.37
CA PHE A 164 -25.49 -1.96 3.60
C PHE A 164 -26.62 -1.90 4.65
N PRO A 165 -26.37 -2.31 5.91
CA PRO A 165 -27.34 -2.14 6.99
C PRO A 165 -27.63 -0.64 7.21
N PRO A 166 -28.86 -0.26 7.61
CA PRO A 166 -29.42 1.07 7.41
C PRO A 166 -28.95 2.14 8.42
N GLN A 167 -27.74 2.04 8.98
CA GLN A 167 -27.34 2.90 10.10
C GLN A 167 -26.09 3.77 9.89
N MET A 168 -25.58 3.90 8.66
CA MET A 168 -24.60 4.94 8.31
C MET A 168 -25.00 5.67 7.02
N ARG A 169 -26.00 6.54 7.12
CA ARG A 169 -26.21 7.66 6.17
C ARG A 169 -25.66 8.92 6.82
N TRP A 170 -24.43 9.34 6.48
CA TRP A 170 -23.94 10.69 6.85
C TRP A 170 -22.96 11.32 5.85
N PHE A 171 -22.88 10.86 4.60
CA PHE A 171 -22.24 11.63 3.53
C PHE A 171 -23.01 11.43 2.23
N GLU A 172 -24.17 12.08 2.15
CA GLU A 172 -24.80 12.44 0.89
C GLU A 172 -24.00 13.62 0.29
N ALA A 173 -23.77 13.52 -1.02
CA ALA A 173 -22.96 14.42 -1.81
C ALA A 173 -23.43 15.88 -1.77
N ASP A 174 -22.49 16.81 -1.94
CA ASP A 174 -22.76 18.16 -2.44
C ASP A 174 -21.92 18.43 -3.71
N PRO A 175 -22.38 19.34 -4.58
CA PRO A 175 -22.54 19.04 -6.00
C PRO A 175 -21.54 19.81 -6.85
N CYS A 176 -20.52 19.12 -7.35
CA CYS A 176 -19.74 19.51 -8.52
C CYS A 176 -19.28 18.23 -9.22
N ASP A 177 -20.27 17.49 -9.73
CA ASP A 177 -20.06 16.33 -10.60
C ASP A 177 -20.28 16.79 -12.04
N ASP A 178 -19.20 17.03 -12.77
CA ASP A 178 -19.21 17.12 -14.24
C ASP A 178 -18.90 15.76 -14.88
N GLY A 179 -19.44 14.68 -14.30
CA GLY A 179 -20.05 13.59 -15.06
C GLY A 179 -19.10 12.81 -15.97
N ARG A 180 -17.80 12.74 -15.65
CA ARG A 180 -16.82 11.96 -16.42
C ARG A 180 -15.79 11.26 -15.54
N PHE A 181 -16.21 10.21 -14.84
CA PHE A 181 -15.28 9.14 -14.47
C PHE A 181 -15.88 7.76 -14.79
N PRO A 182 -15.22 6.93 -15.63
CA PRO A 182 -15.64 5.56 -15.82
C PRO A 182 -15.35 4.79 -14.54
N GLY A 183 -16.35 4.06 -14.06
CA GLY A 183 -16.28 3.31 -12.80
C GLY A 183 -15.19 2.25 -12.82
N HIS A 184 -14.13 2.49 -12.04
CA HIS A 184 -13.17 1.47 -11.63
C HIS A 184 -13.27 1.31 -10.10
N LEU A 185 -13.72 0.13 -9.68
CA LEU A 185 -13.88 -0.28 -8.29
C LEU A 185 -12.49 -0.44 -7.65
N LEU A 186 -12.02 0.59 -6.92
CA LEU A 186 -10.82 0.44 -6.08
C LEU A 186 -11.20 -0.16 -4.71
N SER A 187 -10.22 -0.79 -4.08
CA SER A 187 -10.33 -1.28 -2.70
C SER A 187 -10.49 -0.12 -1.71
N SER A 188 -11.26 -0.34 -0.63
CA SER A 188 -11.50 0.62 0.47
C SER A 188 -10.20 1.26 0.97
N SER A 189 -9.14 0.48 1.17
CA SER A 189 -7.84 0.96 1.64
C SER A 189 -7.17 1.95 0.67
N THR A 190 -7.20 1.68 -0.64
CA THR A 190 -6.60 2.56 -1.66
C THR A 190 -7.38 3.88 -1.79
N TYR A 191 -8.71 3.85 -1.68
CA TYR A 191 -9.53 5.07 -1.68
C TYR A 191 -9.24 5.92 -0.44
N LYS A 192 -9.27 5.32 0.75
CA LYS A 192 -9.01 6.03 2.01
C LYS A 192 -7.61 6.65 2.06
N LEU A 193 -6.60 5.95 1.54
CA LEU A 193 -5.22 6.46 1.52
C LEU A 193 -5.07 7.69 0.60
N VAL A 194 -5.72 7.66 -0.58
CA VAL A 194 -5.71 8.80 -1.50
C VAL A 194 -6.42 10.01 -0.88
N VAL A 195 -7.59 9.79 -0.27
CA VAL A 195 -8.36 10.82 0.44
C VAL A 195 -7.58 11.38 1.64
N GLN A 196 -6.89 10.54 2.41
CA GLN A 196 -6.09 11.01 3.55
C GLN A 196 -4.87 11.83 3.10
N LEU A 197 -4.28 11.50 1.95
CA LEU A 197 -3.26 12.34 1.35
C LEU A 197 -3.82 13.69 0.85
N ASP A 198 -5.11 13.76 0.48
CA ASP A 198 -5.79 15.02 0.16
C ASP A 198 -6.07 15.86 1.43
N THR A 199 -6.60 15.25 2.49
CA THR A 199 -6.89 15.96 3.76
C THR A 199 -5.63 16.48 4.45
N CYS A 200 -4.51 15.75 4.34
CA CYS A 200 -3.21 16.19 4.86
C CYS A 200 -2.63 17.39 4.06
N SER A 201 -3.12 17.65 2.84
CA SER A 201 -2.75 18.84 2.05
C SER A 201 -3.65 20.05 2.35
N GLU A 202 -4.90 19.83 2.76
CA GLU A 202 -5.87 20.89 3.05
C GLU A 202 -5.69 21.53 4.44
N GLU A 203 -5.11 20.82 5.42
CA GLU A 203 -4.88 21.39 6.76
C GLU A 203 -3.85 22.55 6.78
N THR A 204 -3.09 22.74 5.70
CA THR A 204 -2.19 23.91 5.55
C THR A 204 -2.85 25.17 4.97
N TRP A 205 -4.13 25.13 4.59
CA TRP A 205 -4.82 26.27 3.93
C TRP A 205 -5.98 26.91 4.72
N CYS A 206 -6.26 26.46 5.94
CA CYS A 206 -7.35 27.01 6.77
C CYS A 206 -6.87 27.77 8.03
N SER A 207 -5.76 28.51 7.91
CA SER A 207 -5.31 29.47 8.92
C SER A 207 -4.82 30.78 8.28
N THR A 208 -5.66 31.42 7.47
CA THR A 208 -5.68 32.87 7.30
C THR A 208 -6.93 33.30 6.53
N LYS A 209 -8.01 33.57 7.26
CA LYS A 209 -8.86 34.77 7.19
C LYS A 209 -10.14 34.59 8.00
#